data_AF-A0A846Z6M7-F1
#
_entry.id   AF-A0A846Z6M7-F1
#
_cell.length_a   1.000
_cell.length_b   1.000
_cell.length_c   1.000
_cell.angle_alpha   90.00
_cell.angle_beta   90.00
_cell.angle_gamma   90.00
#
_symmetry.space_group_name_H-M   'P 1'
#
loop_
_entity.id
_entity.type
_entity.pdbx_description
1 polymer ?
#
loop_
_entity_poly.entity_id
_entity_poly.type
_entity_poly.pdbx_seq_one_letter_code
_entity_poly.pdbx_strand_id
1 'polypeptide(L)'
;MVVPIGRTLYETLLLNIPIGVQGRLGSPQWKRSIGPAWESRTAQGLLELWTWQSRRIRLIPEQTLDGVRVTSVIVAAGDRLSMTPDWEPHTAWRADKPAKKTAKSAKPVPQRPLRHTPGKAVWRGMNALLAVEAEETAAFRTSELLDQIRGLEADELIDDQYPLRAETFGMVYGNQSAIVEDVLHDLTPLPVAALRTDTGVHTAVLEATEQAEQLAQAVNHLSADLRRAGGLDPIPWDKGQRPGERLLYLLDPVVRRLLRGLQNVQDLETVDRGVLAWEQQARRLALQVADSVHATVSESVFAGRQTRKPDGTTAAAYPLGIAVHEFQRRLNHILPRTGNEG
;
A
#
# COMPACT_ATOMS: atom_id res chain seq x y z
N MET A 1 3.02 6.45 7.25
CA MET A 1 2.08 6.65 8.37
C MET A 1 0.71 6.14 7.96
N VAL A 2 -0.03 5.56 8.92
CA VAL A 2 -1.39 5.04 8.81
C VAL A 2 -2.18 5.61 9.98
N VAL A 3 -3.29 6.28 9.69
CA VAL A 3 -4.15 6.99 10.64
C VAL A 3 -5.57 6.46 10.46
N PRO A 4 -6.12 5.74 11.45
CA PRO A 4 -7.54 5.42 11.51
C PRO A 4 -8.42 6.68 11.51
N ILE A 5 -9.41 6.76 10.64
CA ILE A 5 -10.31 7.91 10.53
C ILE A 5 -11.76 7.47 10.77
N GLY A 6 -12.43 8.15 11.70
CA GLY A 6 -13.84 7.97 12.02
C GLY A 6 -14.79 8.86 11.22
N ARG A 7 -16.03 9.02 11.71
CA ARG A 7 -17.05 9.90 11.12
C ARG A 7 -16.84 11.36 11.50
N THR A 8 -16.28 11.59 12.69
CA THR A 8 -16.03 12.91 13.25
C THR A 8 -14.59 13.06 13.72
N LEU A 9 -14.14 14.29 13.96
CA LEU A 9 -12.82 14.53 14.56
C LEU A 9 -12.69 13.86 15.94
N TYR A 10 -13.77 13.85 16.73
CA TYR A 10 -13.79 13.20 18.04
C TYR A 10 -13.49 11.70 17.92
N GLU A 11 -14.18 11.00 17.02
CA GLU A 11 -13.96 9.58 16.78
C GLU A 11 -12.56 9.31 16.23
N THR A 12 -12.08 10.14 15.29
CA THR A 12 -10.71 10.04 14.79
C THR A 12 -9.69 10.18 15.92
N LEU A 13 -9.86 11.13 16.83
CA LEU A 13 -8.96 11.27 17.98
C LEU A 13 -9.00 10.04 18.88
N LEU A 14 -10.17 9.50 19.19
CA LEU A 14 -10.30 8.28 20.00
C LEU A 14 -9.61 7.07 19.35
N LEU A 15 -9.80 6.87 18.05
CA LEU A 15 -9.18 5.77 17.30
C LEU A 15 -7.64 5.87 17.23
N ASN A 16 -7.08 7.07 17.44
CA ASN A 16 -5.63 7.33 17.39
C ASN A 16 -5.01 7.52 18.78
N ILE A 17 -5.73 7.22 19.87
CA ILE A 17 -5.16 7.15 21.21
C ILE A 17 -4.82 5.69 21.53
N PRO A 18 -3.53 5.33 21.62
CA PRO A 18 -3.12 4.01 22.05
C PRO A 18 -3.59 3.69 23.48
N ILE A 19 -4.12 2.49 23.69
CA ILE A 19 -4.59 1.98 24.98
C ILE A 19 -3.43 1.29 25.70
N GLY A 20 -3.39 1.37 27.04
CA GLY A 20 -2.36 0.68 27.85
C GLY A 20 -0.97 1.30 27.79
N VAL A 21 -0.82 2.51 27.23
CA VAL A 21 0.49 3.16 27.02
C VAL A 21 0.93 4.07 28.17
N GLN A 22 0.26 4.05 29.31
CA GLN A 22 0.54 4.94 30.45
C GLN A 22 2.00 4.86 30.90
N GLY A 23 2.59 3.65 30.87
CA GLY A 23 4.00 3.43 31.21
C GLY A 23 5.02 4.00 30.20
N ARG A 24 4.57 4.44 29.02
CA ARG A 24 5.43 4.95 27.93
C ARG A 24 4.93 6.26 27.30
N LEU A 25 4.11 7.04 28.01
CA LEU A 25 3.65 8.35 27.52
C LEU A 25 4.80 9.35 27.37
N GLY A 26 5.75 9.36 28.31
CA GLY A 26 6.83 10.34 28.36
C GLY A 26 6.30 11.77 28.63
N SER A 27 7.06 12.78 28.20
CA SER A 27 6.66 14.20 28.29
C SER A 27 6.78 14.89 26.94
N PRO A 28 5.84 15.78 26.59
CA PRO A 28 5.92 16.53 25.35
C PRO A 28 7.05 17.56 25.40
N GLN A 29 7.57 17.93 24.23
CA GLN A 29 8.77 18.75 24.10
C GLN A 29 8.63 20.16 24.68
N TRP A 30 7.42 20.72 24.74
CA TRP A 30 7.19 22.05 25.37
C TRP A 30 7.38 22.07 26.89
N LYS A 31 7.49 20.90 27.54
CA LYS A 31 7.88 20.81 28.96
C LYS A 31 9.40 20.78 29.17
N ARG A 32 10.18 20.66 28.09
CA ARG A 32 11.65 20.64 28.13
C ARG A 32 12.19 22.01 27.74
N SER A 33 13.30 22.39 28.37
CA SER A 33 14.10 23.52 27.90
C SER A 33 14.97 23.04 26.73
N ILE A 34 14.78 23.63 25.56
CA ILE A 34 15.55 23.31 24.35
C ILE A 34 16.47 24.48 23.96
N GLY A 35 17.72 24.17 23.66
CA GLY A 35 18.72 25.13 23.19
C GLY A 35 18.99 25.03 21.69
N PRO A 36 19.95 25.82 21.15
CA PRO A 36 20.34 25.78 19.75
C PRO A 36 21.11 24.50 19.37
N ALA A 37 21.73 23.83 20.35
CA ALA A 37 22.39 22.56 20.14
C ALA A 37 21.38 21.45 19.79
N TRP A 38 21.81 20.53 18.93
CA TRP A 38 21.07 19.33 18.59
C TRP A 38 21.90 18.11 18.92
N GLU A 39 21.23 16.98 19.14
CA GLU A 39 21.87 15.70 19.40
C GLU A 39 21.13 14.56 18.67
N SER A 40 21.76 13.39 18.61
CA SER A 40 21.14 12.16 18.09
C SER A 40 20.69 11.31 19.27
N ARG A 41 19.39 11.06 19.43
CA ARG A 41 18.85 10.36 20.60
C ARG A 41 17.58 9.58 20.27
N THR A 42 17.19 8.68 21.17
CA THR A 42 15.91 7.96 21.12
C THR A 42 14.81 8.78 21.79
N ALA A 43 13.56 8.56 21.38
CA ALA A 43 12.40 9.08 22.10
C ALA A 43 12.15 8.26 23.37
N GLN A 44 11.83 8.94 24.48
CA GLN A 44 11.55 8.28 25.76
C GLN A 44 10.05 7.95 25.96
N GLY A 45 9.19 8.43 25.07
CA GLY A 45 7.76 8.11 25.08
C GLY A 45 7.00 8.75 23.93
N LEU A 46 5.71 8.43 23.84
CA LEU A 46 4.82 8.85 22.75
C LEU A 46 4.69 10.36 22.61
N LEU A 47 4.45 11.07 23.72
CA LEU A 47 4.28 12.54 23.70
C LEU A 47 5.54 13.24 23.23
N GLU A 48 6.71 12.70 23.57
CA GLU A 48 7.98 13.22 23.12
C GLU A 48 8.21 12.96 21.63
N LEU A 49 7.87 11.75 21.16
CA LEU A 49 7.98 11.34 19.77
C LEU A 49 7.07 12.18 18.85
N TRP A 50 5.81 12.38 19.24
CA TRP A 50 4.85 13.16 18.45
C TRP A 50 5.16 14.66 18.42
N THR A 51 5.92 15.15 19.39
CA THR A 51 6.31 16.57 19.46
C THR A 51 7.77 16.81 19.08
N TRP A 52 8.41 15.81 18.47
CA TRP A 52 9.86 15.77 18.23
C TRP A 52 10.42 17.03 17.56
N GLN A 53 11.48 17.59 18.14
CA GLN A 53 12.10 18.82 17.67
C GLN A 53 13.18 18.53 16.61
N SER A 54 12.76 18.04 15.44
CA SER A 54 13.67 17.66 14.33
C SER A 54 14.40 18.85 13.68
N ARG A 55 13.93 20.07 13.94
CA ARG A 55 14.50 21.34 13.49
C ARG A 55 14.51 22.33 14.64
N ARG A 56 15.40 23.32 14.54
CA ARG A 56 15.33 24.55 15.34
C ARG A 56 14.82 25.65 14.42
N ILE A 57 13.61 26.13 14.68
CA ILE A 57 12.93 27.09 13.82
C ILE A 57 12.69 28.37 14.61
N ARG A 58 13.05 29.51 14.01
CA ARG A 58 12.69 30.83 14.53
C ARG A 58 11.96 31.60 13.44
N LEU A 59 10.68 31.87 13.68
CA LEU A 59 9.90 32.80 12.88
C LEU A 59 10.30 34.23 13.25
N ILE A 60 10.46 35.10 12.27
CA ILE A 60 10.79 36.53 12.47
C ILE A 60 9.54 37.33 12.12
N PRO A 61 8.75 37.74 13.13
CA PRO A 61 7.57 38.55 12.90
C PRO A 61 7.94 40.01 12.59
N GLU A 62 7.16 40.65 11.73
CA GLU A 62 7.25 42.04 11.32
C GLU A 62 5.85 42.67 11.39
N GLN A 63 5.78 43.92 11.81
CA GLN A 63 4.53 44.70 11.78
C GLN A 63 4.32 45.25 10.36
N THR A 64 3.23 44.85 9.71
CA THR A 64 2.82 45.40 8.41
C THR A 64 1.57 46.26 8.56
N LEU A 65 1.14 46.89 7.46
CA LEU A 65 -0.14 47.61 7.39
C LEU A 65 -1.34 46.71 7.70
N ASP A 66 -1.23 45.40 7.47
CA ASP A 66 -2.28 44.40 7.71
C ASP A 66 -2.12 43.64 9.04
N GLY A 67 -1.24 44.11 9.93
CA GLY A 67 -0.94 43.49 11.23
C GLY A 67 0.39 42.75 11.28
N VAL A 68 0.60 41.94 12.32
CA VAL A 68 1.82 41.12 12.45
C VAL A 68 1.84 40.04 11.36
N ARG A 69 2.95 39.94 10.64
CA ARG A 69 3.22 38.93 9.60
C ARG A 69 4.58 38.31 9.83
N VAL A 70 4.79 37.07 9.37
CA VAL A 70 6.11 36.44 9.36
C VAL A 70 6.68 36.56 7.96
N THR A 71 7.65 37.45 7.77
CA THR A 71 8.29 37.72 6.47
C THR A 71 9.61 36.99 6.30
N SER A 72 10.15 36.41 7.38
CA SER A 72 11.41 35.66 7.36
C SER A 72 11.43 34.52 8.39
N VAL A 73 12.21 33.48 8.11
CA VAL A 73 12.38 32.32 8.98
C VAL A 73 13.82 31.83 8.98
N ILE A 74 14.30 31.42 10.15
CA ILE A 74 15.54 30.65 10.31
C ILE A 74 15.15 29.19 10.53
N VAL A 75 15.68 28.30 9.70
CA VAL A 75 15.51 26.84 9.83
C VAL A 75 16.89 26.21 9.99
N ALA A 76 17.17 25.65 11.16
CA ALA A 76 18.42 24.96 11.47
C ALA A 76 18.18 23.49 11.84
N ALA A 77 19.24 22.70 11.84
CA ALA A 77 19.19 21.31 12.29
C ALA A 77 18.71 21.22 13.75
N GLY A 78 17.81 20.27 14.01
CA GLY A 78 17.36 19.90 15.35
C GLY A 78 17.74 18.45 15.66
N ASP A 79 17.08 17.89 16.67
CA ASP A 79 17.40 16.57 17.19
C ASP A 79 17.15 15.50 16.14
N ARG A 80 18.10 14.57 16.00
CA ARG A 80 17.97 13.42 15.12
C ARG A 80 17.43 12.25 15.91
N LEU A 81 16.33 11.68 15.43
CA LEU A 81 15.82 10.42 15.96
C LEU A 81 16.78 9.31 15.51
N SER A 82 17.46 8.66 16.46
CA SER A 82 18.49 7.65 16.16
C SER A 82 17.90 6.42 15.46
N MET A 83 16.68 6.04 15.83
CA MET A 83 15.91 4.98 15.23
C MET A 83 14.42 5.25 15.49
N THR A 84 13.56 5.01 14.51
CA THR A 84 12.10 5.01 14.73
C THR A 84 11.77 3.89 15.71
N PRO A 85 11.21 4.19 16.89
CA PRO A 85 10.87 3.14 17.85
C PRO A 85 9.79 2.22 17.28
N ASP A 86 9.93 0.91 17.52
CA ASP A 86 8.99 -0.12 17.07
C ASP A 86 7.58 0.03 17.66
N TRP A 87 7.46 0.78 18.76
CA TRP A 87 6.21 1.19 19.38
C TRP A 87 5.58 2.45 18.78
N GLU A 88 6.10 3.02 17.69
CA GLU A 88 5.42 4.13 17.01
C GLU A 88 4.06 3.64 16.44
N PRO A 89 2.94 4.22 16.90
CA PRO A 89 1.63 3.59 16.72
C PRO A 89 1.03 3.71 15.31
N HIS A 90 1.52 4.65 14.48
CA HIS A 90 1.01 4.91 13.12
C HIS A 90 1.84 4.24 12.01
N THR A 91 2.81 3.41 12.37
CA THR A 91 3.74 2.80 11.42
C THR A 91 3.43 1.32 11.26
N ALA A 92 3.20 0.87 10.02
CA ALA A 92 3.32 -0.53 9.67
C ALA A 92 4.79 -0.86 9.42
N TRP A 93 5.19 -2.09 9.70
CA TRP A 93 6.58 -2.54 9.73
C TRP A 93 6.80 -3.68 8.76
N ARG A 94 8.00 -3.73 8.18
CA ARG A 94 8.49 -4.88 7.43
C ARG A 94 9.61 -5.54 8.22
N ALA A 95 9.55 -6.86 8.36
CA ALA A 95 10.64 -7.62 8.94
C ALA A 95 11.79 -7.72 7.91
N ASP A 96 13.03 -7.45 8.32
CA ASP A 96 14.17 -7.77 7.49
C ASP A 96 14.26 -9.31 7.34
N LYS A 97 14.50 -9.83 6.13
CA LYS A 97 14.70 -11.28 5.96
C LYS A 97 15.82 -11.73 6.91
N PRO A 98 15.66 -12.82 7.67
CA PRO A 98 16.74 -13.29 8.54
C PRO A 98 17.96 -13.56 7.64
N ALA A 99 19.04 -12.82 7.85
CA ALA A 99 20.34 -13.21 7.31
C ALA A 99 20.58 -14.65 7.77
N LYS A 100 20.95 -15.55 6.84
CA LYS A 100 21.19 -16.99 7.09
C LYS A 100 21.73 -17.19 8.52
N LYS A 101 20.85 -17.67 9.42
CA LYS A 101 21.12 -17.70 10.87
C LYS A 101 22.37 -18.56 11.13
N THR A 102 23.46 -17.96 11.59
CA THR A 102 24.40 -18.67 12.45
C THR A 102 23.81 -18.68 13.86
N ALA A 103 23.82 -19.84 14.52
CA ALA A 103 23.09 -20.13 15.76
C ALA A 103 23.54 -19.31 17.01
N LYS A 104 24.26 -18.19 16.84
CA LYS A 104 24.89 -17.42 17.93
C LYS A 104 24.35 -16.01 18.12
N SER A 105 23.31 -15.58 17.40
CA SER A 105 22.69 -14.27 17.64
C SER A 105 21.17 -14.34 17.65
N ALA A 106 20.59 -14.64 18.81
CA ALA A 106 19.18 -14.42 19.13
C ALA A 106 18.89 -12.92 19.32
N LYS A 107 19.35 -12.08 18.38
CA LYS A 107 18.93 -10.68 18.34
C LYS A 107 17.60 -10.60 17.58
N PRO A 108 16.61 -9.85 18.08
CA PRO A 108 15.38 -9.59 17.34
C PRO A 108 15.72 -9.09 15.94
N VAL A 109 14.98 -9.57 14.94
CA VAL A 109 15.12 -9.11 13.56
C VAL A 109 14.83 -7.60 13.54
N PRO A 110 15.75 -6.74 13.06
CA PRO A 110 15.49 -5.32 12.98
C PRO A 110 14.28 -5.06 12.07
N GLN A 111 13.27 -4.39 12.61
CA GLN A 111 12.09 -3.98 11.87
C GLN A 111 12.33 -2.62 11.23
N ARG A 112 11.82 -2.42 10.01
CA ARG A 112 11.90 -1.15 9.30
C ARG A 112 10.51 -0.60 9.03
N PRO A 113 10.31 0.73 9.15
CA PRO A 113 9.06 1.36 8.73
C PRO A 113 8.74 1.01 7.27
N LEU A 114 7.54 0.49 7.03
CA LEU A 114 7.05 0.21 5.69
C LEU A 114 6.75 1.54 5.00
N ARG A 115 7.48 1.81 3.92
CA ARG A 115 7.29 3.03 3.12
C ARG A 115 6.21 2.83 2.06
N HIS A 116 5.36 3.83 1.92
CA HIS A 116 4.41 3.92 0.81
C HIS A 116 5.15 4.09 -0.50
N THR A 117 4.63 3.51 -1.57
CA THR A 117 5.26 3.58 -2.90
C THR A 117 4.60 4.70 -3.71
N PRO A 118 5.37 5.66 -4.26
CA PRO A 118 4.82 6.72 -5.08
C PRO A 118 4.01 6.17 -6.27
N GLY A 119 2.90 6.84 -6.58
CA GLY A 119 2.00 6.45 -7.68
C GLY A 119 1.20 5.16 -7.47
N LYS A 120 1.25 4.55 -6.28
CA LYS A 120 0.47 3.35 -5.94
C LYS A 120 -0.63 3.68 -4.94
N ALA A 121 -1.86 3.26 -5.25
CA ALA A 121 -2.96 3.28 -4.30
C ALA A 121 -2.68 2.37 -3.09
N VAL A 122 -3.13 2.77 -1.90
CA VAL A 122 -2.83 2.07 -0.63
C VAL A 122 -3.40 0.67 -0.57
N TRP A 123 -4.56 0.43 -1.17
CA TRP A 123 -5.17 -0.91 -1.18
C TRP A 123 -4.27 -1.96 -1.85
N ARG A 124 -3.30 -1.56 -2.68
CA ARG A 124 -2.30 -2.47 -3.26
C ARG A 124 -1.33 -3.05 -2.20
N GLY A 125 -1.26 -2.43 -1.03
CA GLY A 125 -0.49 -2.88 0.13
C GLY A 125 -1.37 -3.39 1.28
N MET A 126 -2.60 -3.81 0.99
CA MET A 126 -3.57 -4.22 2.01
C MET A 126 -3.08 -5.42 2.83
N ASN A 127 -2.30 -6.33 2.23
CA ASN A 127 -1.66 -7.42 2.96
C ASN A 127 -0.78 -6.96 4.14
N ALA A 128 -0.17 -5.78 4.07
CA ALA A 128 0.62 -5.23 5.16
C ALA A 128 -0.24 -4.49 6.19
N LEU A 129 -1.34 -3.86 5.76
CA LEU A 129 -2.30 -3.22 6.67
C LEU A 129 -3.11 -4.25 7.46
N LEU A 130 -3.41 -5.39 6.85
CA LEU A 130 -4.13 -6.51 7.46
C LEU A 130 -3.19 -7.55 8.07
N ALA A 131 -1.88 -7.29 8.14
CA ALA A 131 -0.92 -8.12 8.88
C ALA A 131 -1.06 -7.89 10.40
N VAL A 132 -2.27 -8.11 10.90
CA VAL A 132 -2.63 -8.21 12.31
C VAL A 132 -2.11 -9.54 12.87
N GLU A 133 -1.91 -9.63 14.18
CA GLU A 133 -1.47 -10.88 14.85
C GLU A 133 -0.14 -11.45 14.29
N ALA A 134 0.66 -10.60 13.67
CA ALA A 134 1.91 -10.98 13.03
C ALA A 134 2.86 -11.65 14.04
N GLU A 135 3.06 -12.96 13.90
CA GLU A 135 4.13 -13.68 14.60
C GLU A 135 5.49 -13.02 14.34
N GLU A 136 6.48 -13.26 15.19
CA GLU A 136 7.84 -12.69 15.02
C GLU A 136 8.48 -13.03 13.65
N THR A 137 7.98 -14.06 12.97
CA THR A 137 8.44 -14.50 11.63
C THR A 137 7.64 -13.93 10.45
N ALA A 138 6.55 -13.19 10.70
CA ALA A 138 5.75 -12.60 9.65
C ALA A 138 6.54 -11.54 8.86
N ALA A 139 6.30 -11.47 7.54
CA ALA A 139 6.99 -10.52 6.67
C ALA A 139 6.62 -9.05 6.97
N PHE A 140 5.42 -8.85 7.51
CA PHE A 140 4.84 -7.56 7.84
C PHE A 140 4.22 -7.61 9.23
N ARG A 141 4.20 -6.45 9.89
CA ARG A 141 3.41 -6.19 11.09
C ARG A 141 2.66 -4.89 10.86
N THR A 142 1.34 -4.89 11.07
CA THR A 142 0.55 -3.67 10.89
C THR A 142 0.86 -2.61 11.96
N SER A 143 0.20 -1.45 11.89
CA SER A 143 0.35 -0.39 12.88
C SER A 143 -0.35 -0.76 14.20
N GLU A 144 0.20 -0.31 15.33
CA GLU A 144 -0.38 -0.60 16.65
C GLU A 144 -1.85 -0.18 16.73
N LEU A 145 -2.22 0.93 16.10
CA LEU A 145 -3.60 1.41 16.11
C LEU A 145 -4.58 0.49 15.37
N LEU A 146 -4.16 -0.13 14.26
CA LEU A 146 -5.02 -1.07 13.54
C LEU A 146 -5.16 -2.39 14.31
N ASP A 147 -4.09 -2.86 14.93
CA ASP A 147 -4.14 -4.04 15.81
C ASP A 147 -4.96 -3.78 17.09
N GLN A 148 -4.94 -2.55 17.62
CA GLN A 148 -5.82 -2.13 18.70
C GLN A 148 -7.28 -2.15 18.28
N ILE A 149 -7.62 -1.63 17.09
CA ILE A 149 -9.00 -1.63 16.60
C ILE A 149 -9.53 -3.04 16.40
N ARG A 150 -8.69 -3.97 15.92
CA ARG A 150 -9.01 -5.41 15.91
C ARG A 150 -9.42 -5.91 17.30
N GLY A 151 -8.62 -5.58 18.33
CA GLY A 151 -8.90 -5.98 19.71
C GLY A 151 -10.19 -5.38 20.28
N LEU A 152 -10.51 -4.12 19.93
CA LEU A 152 -11.75 -3.47 20.37
C LEU A 152 -13.01 -4.13 19.83
N GLU A 153 -12.96 -4.72 18.64
CA GLU A 153 -14.13 -5.44 18.10
C GLU A 153 -14.34 -6.76 18.84
N ALA A 154 -13.26 -7.47 19.18
CA ALA A 154 -13.34 -8.70 19.97
C ALA A 154 -13.98 -8.47 21.37
N ASP A 155 -13.84 -7.26 21.91
CA ASP A 155 -14.49 -6.81 23.14
C ASP A 155 -15.90 -6.20 22.92
N GLU A 156 -16.45 -6.29 21.70
CA GLU A 156 -17.73 -5.70 21.26
C GLU A 156 -17.81 -4.17 21.42
N LEU A 157 -16.67 -3.47 21.43
CA LEU A 157 -16.58 -2.01 21.62
C LEU A 157 -16.62 -1.21 20.30
N ILE A 158 -16.44 -1.88 19.16
CA ILE A 158 -16.61 -1.30 17.83
C ILE A 158 -17.36 -2.29 16.94
N ASP A 159 -18.36 -1.79 16.21
CA ASP A 159 -19.19 -2.60 15.33
C ASP A 159 -18.45 -2.93 14.02
N ASP A 160 -18.63 -4.13 13.48
CA ASP A 160 -18.07 -4.54 12.18
C ASP A 160 -18.49 -3.61 11.04
N GLN A 161 -19.67 -2.99 11.17
CA GLN A 161 -20.24 -2.02 10.24
C GLN A 161 -19.73 -0.59 10.43
N TYR A 162 -18.84 -0.37 11.40
CA TYR A 162 -18.27 0.94 11.62
C TYR A 162 -17.52 1.42 10.36
N PRO A 163 -17.78 2.64 9.85
CA PRO A 163 -17.28 3.11 8.55
C PRO A 163 -15.82 3.58 8.62
N LEU A 164 -14.95 2.73 9.16
CA LEU A 164 -13.53 2.98 9.34
C LEU A 164 -12.86 3.30 8.00
N ARG A 165 -11.93 4.25 8.03
CA ARG A 165 -11.04 4.53 6.91
C ARG A 165 -9.61 4.52 7.40
N ALA A 166 -8.69 4.08 6.55
CA ALA A 166 -7.27 4.25 6.76
C ALA A 166 -6.81 5.43 5.91
N GLU A 167 -6.39 6.50 6.56
CA GLU A 167 -5.68 7.60 5.91
C GLU A 167 -4.18 7.36 6.01
N THR A 168 -3.48 7.55 4.91
CA THR A 168 -2.05 7.30 4.87
C THR A 168 -1.30 8.51 4.37
N PHE A 169 -0.12 8.70 4.96
CA PHE A 169 0.79 9.77 4.62
C PHE A 169 2.20 9.22 4.45
N GLY A 170 2.89 9.71 3.42
CA GLY A 170 4.29 9.41 3.15
C GLY A 170 5.00 10.61 2.54
N MET A 171 6.32 10.63 2.65
CA MET A 171 7.16 11.60 1.96
C MET A 171 8.22 10.86 1.18
N VAL A 172 8.41 11.28 -0.07
CA VAL A 172 9.48 10.80 -0.95
C VAL A 172 10.52 11.88 -0.97
N TYR A 173 11.72 11.53 -0.53
CA TYR A 173 12.86 12.44 -0.58
C TYR A 173 13.79 12.02 -1.70
N GLY A 174 14.24 13.02 -2.44
CA GLY A 174 15.18 12.84 -3.53
C GLY A 174 16.63 12.78 -3.08
N ASN A 175 17.51 13.23 -3.97
CA ASN A 175 18.95 13.11 -3.80
C ASN A 175 19.43 13.52 -2.40
N GLN A 176 20.13 12.60 -1.72
CA GLN A 176 20.66 12.75 -0.36
C GLN A 176 19.64 13.20 0.70
N SER A 177 18.34 12.97 0.48
CA SER A 177 17.26 13.47 1.33
C SER A 177 17.21 15.00 1.49
N ALA A 178 17.79 15.74 0.54
CA ALA A 178 17.86 17.20 0.57
C ALA A 178 16.61 17.89 -0.01
N ILE A 179 15.85 17.18 -0.84
CA ILE A 179 14.68 17.69 -1.57
C ILE A 179 13.50 16.78 -1.28
N VAL A 180 12.32 17.37 -1.04
CA VAL A 180 11.05 16.64 -1.05
C VAL A 180 10.65 16.49 -2.51
N GLU A 181 10.66 15.26 -3.02
CA GLU A 181 10.23 14.94 -4.38
C GLU A 181 8.71 14.78 -4.47
N ASP A 182 8.11 14.19 -3.43
CA ASP A 182 6.68 13.92 -3.42
C ASP A 182 6.12 13.83 -2.00
N VAL A 183 4.82 14.12 -1.87
CA VAL A 183 4.03 13.91 -0.65
C VAL A 183 2.90 12.95 -1.02
N LEU A 184 2.95 11.76 -0.43
CA LEU A 184 1.99 10.71 -0.68
C LEU A 184 0.83 10.83 0.29
N HIS A 185 -0.38 10.84 -0.24
CA HIS A 185 -1.63 10.85 0.50
C HIS A 185 -2.64 9.93 -0.15
N ASP A 186 -3.34 9.14 0.65
CA ASP A 186 -4.47 8.34 0.21
C ASP A 186 -5.39 8.05 1.40
N LEU A 187 -6.70 7.97 1.14
CA LEU A 187 -7.74 7.65 2.09
C LEU A 187 -8.54 6.45 1.56
N THR A 188 -8.39 5.31 2.22
CA THR A 188 -8.97 4.04 1.78
C THR A 188 -10.02 3.54 2.78
N PRO A 189 -11.22 3.12 2.34
CA PRO A 189 -12.16 2.40 3.18
C PRO A 189 -11.54 1.13 3.75
N LEU A 190 -11.74 0.86 5.04
CA LEU A 190 -11.19 -0.30 5.70
C LEU A 190 -12.32 -1.01 6.47
N PRO A 191 -12.84 -2.15 5.99
CA PRO A 191 -13.79 -2.94 6.76
C PRO A 191 -13.18 -3.36 8.09
N VAL A 192 -13.88 -3.15 9.21
CA VAL A 192 -13.39 -3.55 10.54
C VAL A 192 -13.23 -5.07 10.61
N ALA A 193 -14.21 -5.81 10.06
CA ALA A 193 -14.13 -7.28 9.94
C ALA A 193 -12.89 -7.76 9.17
N ALA A 194 -12.32 -6.96 8.26
CA ALA A 194 -11.10 -7.31 7.55
C ALA A 194 -9.85 -7.30 8.45
N LEU A 195 -9.91 -6.73 9.64
CA LEU A 195 -8.80 -6.74 10.60
C LEU A 195 -8.71 -8.05 11.39
N ARG A 196 -9.59 -9.02 11.16
CA ARG A 196 -9.56 -10.36 11.79
C ARG A 196 -9.30 -11.43 10.73
N THR A 197 -8.33 -12.30 10.98
CA THR A 197 -7.82 -13.27 9.99
C THR A 197 -8.80 -14.40 9.67
N ASP A 198 -9.76 -14.66 10.55
CA ASP A 198 -10.75 -15.74 10.47
C ASP A 198 -12.04 -15.36 9.72
N THR A 199 -12.20 -14.09 9.31
CA THR A 199 -13.43 -13.64 8.65
C THR A 199 -13.39 -13.86 7.13
N GLY A 200 -14.57 -14.13 6.55
CA GLY A 200 -14.73 -14.14 5.09
C GLY A 200 -14.39 -12.79 4.46
N VAL A 201 -14.61 -11.68 5.18
CA VAL A 201 -14.27 -10.33 4.72
C VAL A 201 -12.76 -10.13 4.59
N HIS A 202 -11.95 -10.58 5.56
CA HIS A 202 -10.49 -10.52 5.46
C HIS A 202 -9.98 -11.27 4.23
N THR A 203 -10.47 -12.50 4.03
CA THR A 203 -10.10 -13.31 2.86
C THR A 203 -10.51 -12.63 1.56
N ALA A 204 -11.74 -12.11 1.46
CA ALA A 204 -12.24 -11.42 0.27
C ALA A 204 -11.42 -10.15 -0.08
N VAL A 205 -11.00 -9.39 0.92
CA VAL A 205 -10.18 -8.18 0.71
C VAL A 205 -8.80 -8.55 0.16
N LEU A 206 -8.12 -9.53 0.77
CA LEU A 206 -6.80 -9.96 0.30
C LEU A 206 -6.90 -10.58 -1.09
N GLU A 207 -7.89 -11.44 -1.33
CA GLU A 207 -8.15 -12.06 -2.63
C GLU A 207 -8.34 -10.99 -3.72
N ALA A 208 -9.23 -10.01 -3.52
CA ALA A 208 -9.50 -9.00 -4.53
C ALA A 208 -8.27 -8.12 -4.85
N THR A 209 -7.50 -7.74 -3.84
CA THR A 209 -6.28 -6.93 -4.05
C THR A 209 -5.16 -7.72 -4.72
N GLU A 210 -5.03 -9.01 -4.41
CA GLU A 210 -4.10 -9.91 -5.09
C GLU A 210 -4.52 -10.16 -6.55
N GLN A 211 -5.79 -10.47 -6.79
CA GLN A 211 -6.35 -10.63 -8.13
C GLN A 211 -6.06 -9.41 -9.01
N ALA A 212 -6.23 -8.18 -8.49
CA ALA A 212 -5.93 -6.96 -9.23
C ALA A 212 -4.46 -6.89 -9.71
N GLU A 213 -3.51 -7.21 -8.83
CA GLU A 213 -2.08 -7.26 -9.19
C GLU A 213 -1.77 -8.39 -10.18
N GLN A 214 -2.36 -9.58 -9.99
CA GLN A 214 -2.21 -10.70 -10.92
C GLN A 214 -2.79 -10.39 -12.30
N LEU A 215 -3.94 -9.71 -12.39
CA LEU A 215 -4.53 -9.24 -13.64
C LEU A 215 -3.62 -8.23 -14.36
N ALA A 216 -3.05 -7.28 -13.62
CA ALA A 216 -2.11 -6.31 -14.17
C ALA A 216 -0.87 -7.01 -14.75
N GLN A 217 -0.36 -8.04 -14.06
CA GLN A 217 0.72 -8.89 -14.57
C GLN A 217 0.28 -9.66 -15.82
N ALA A 218 -0.92 -10.24 -15.85
CA ALA A 218 -1.45 -10.95 -17.01
C ALA A 218 -1.53 -10.04 -18.25
N VAL A 219 -2.01 -8.80 -18.10
CA VAL A 219 -2.03 -7.80 -19.18
C VAL A 219 -0.62 -7.41 -19.64
N ASN A 220 0.33 -7.27 -18.71
CA ASN A 220 1.74 -7.01 -19.05
C ASN A 220 2.37 -8.18 -19.83
N HIS A 221 2.05 -9.42 -19.46
CA HIS A 221 2.50 -10.60 -20.18
C HIS A 221 1.91 -10.67 -21.58
N LEU A 222 0.60 -10.43 -21.73
CA LEU A 222 -0.04 -10.32 -23.05
C LEU A 222 0.68 -9.28 -23.92
N SER A 223 0.92 -8.08 -23.39
CA SER A 223 1.66 -7.04 -24.12
C SER A 223 3.06 -7.50 -24.54
N ALA A 224 3.79 -8.18 -23.67
CA ALA A 224 5.11 -8.72 -24.00
C ALA A 224 5.05 -9.79 -25.09
N ASP A 225 4.08 -10.70 -25.01
CA ASP A 225 3.88 -11.78 -25.98
C ASP A 225 3.52 -11.24 -27.37
N LEU A 226 2.62 -10.24 -27.43
CA LEU A 226 2.25 -9.55 -28.67
C LEU A 226 3.42 -8.80 -29.31
N ARG A 227 4.24 -8.12 -28.51
CA ARG A 227 5.45 -7.45 -29.00
C ARG A 227 6.43 -8.44 -29.60
N ARG A 228 6.68 -9.57 -28.90
CA ARG A 228 7.55 -10.64 -29.42
C ARG A 228 7.00 -11.24 -30.72
N ALA A 229 5.70 -11.47 -30.82
CA ALA A 229 5.07 -11.93 -32.05
C ALA A 229 5.28 -10.96 -33.22
N GLY A 230 5.29 -9.65 -32.94
CA GLY A 230 5.60 -8.59 -33.89
C GLY A 230 7.09 -8.33 -34.14
N GLY A 231 7.99 -9.12 -33.54
CA GLY A 231 9.45 -8.95 -33.67
C GLY A 231 10.02 -7.76 -32.88
N LEU A 232 9.26 -7.24 -31.90
CA LEU A 232 9.70 -6.19 -30.99
C LEU A 232 10.08 -6.78 -29.63
N ASP A 233 11.05 -6.17 -28.97
CA ASP A 233 11.37 -6.51 -27.58
C ASP A 233 10.24 -6.10 -26.62
N PRO A 234 10.01 -6.87 -25.54
CA PRO A 234 9.13 -6.46 -24.45
C PRO A 234 9.52 -5.09 -23.90
N ILE A 235 8.53 -4.38 -23.34
CA ILE A 235 8.78 -3.11 -22.65
C ILE A 235 9.73 -3.37 -21.47
N PRO A 236 10.91 -2.70 -21.41
CA PRO A 236 11.83 -2.85 -20.29
C PRO A 236 11.15 -2.65 -18.94
N TRP A 237 11.67 -3.27 -17.88
CA TRP A 237 11.06 -3.19 -16.55
C TRP A 237 11.19 -1.81 -15.91
N ASP A 238 12.20 -1.05 -16.32
CA ASP A 238 12.57 0.27 -15.83
C ASP A 238 12.13 1.41 -16.77
N LYS A 239 11.48 1.11 -17.91
CA LYS A 239 11.11 2.11 -18.92
C LYS A 239 9.69 1.94 -19.42
N GLY A 240 8.97 3.05 -19.54
CA GLY A 240 7.66 3.14 -20.19
C GLY A 240 6.48 2.75 -19.30
N GLN A 241 5.31 3.31 -19.61
CA GLN A 241 4.07 3.03 -18.90
C GLN A 241 3.49 1.70 -19.38
N ARG A 242 3.45 0.71 -18.49
CA ARG A 242 2.95 -0.63 -18.82
C ARG A 242 1.42 -0.67 -18.78
N PRO A 243 0.75 -1.43 -19.66
CA PRO A 243 -0.70 -1.48 -19.72
C PRO A 243 -1.34 -2.04 -18.43
N GLY A 244 -0.63 -2.85 -17.66
CA GLY A 244 -1.08 -3.33 -16.35
C GLY A 244 -1.24 -2.20 -15.32
N GLU A 245 -0.40 -1.16 -15.31
CA GLU A 245 -0.60 -0.01 -14.41
C GLU A 245 -1.82 0.81 -14.80
N ARG A 246 -2.13 0.89 -16.12
CA ARG A 246 -3.41 1.46 -16.58
C ARG A 246 -4.60 0.64 -16.09
N LEU A 247 -4.51 -0.69 -16.09
CA LEU A 247 -5.55 -1.55 -15.52
C LEU A 247 -5.73 -1.27 -14.02
N LEU A 248 -4.65 -1.20 -13.24
CA LEU A 248 -4.74 -0.90 -11.80
C LEU A 248 -5.37 0.46 -11.52
N TYR A 249 -5.07 1.48 -12.33
CA TYR A 249 -5.75 2.77 -12.26
C TYR A 249 -7.26 2.65 -12.51
N LEU A 250 -7.68 1.84 -13.49
CA LEU A 250 -9.11 1.60 -13.77
C LEU A 250 -9.79 0.76 -12.68
N LEU A 251 -9.05 -0.14 -12.03
CA LEU A 251 -9.55 -0.99 -10.94
C LEU A 251 -9.66 -0.24 -9.61
N ASP A 252 -8.90 0.84 -9.39
CA ASP A 252 -8.93 1.61 -8.13
C ASP A 252 -10.35 1.98 -7.64
N PRO A 253 -11.23 2.62 -8.44
CA PRO A 253 -12.59 2.93 -7.99
C PRO A 253 -13.44 1.67 -7.74
N VAL A 254 -13.13 0.55 -8.39
CA VAL A 254 -13.84 -0.71 -8.21
C VAL A 254 -13.43 -1.39 -6.91
N VAL A 255 -12.14 -1.45 -6.61
CA VAL A 255 -11.62 -1.96 -5.33
C VAL A 255 -12.18 -1.13 -4.18
N ARG A 256 -12.11 0.21 -4.26
CA ARG A 256 -12.64 1.09 -3.21
C ARG A 256 -14.14 0.88 -2.99
N ARG A 257 -14.91 0.61 -4.06
CA ARG A 257 -16.34 0.28 -3.95
C ARG A 257 -16.56 -1.06 -3.26
N LEU A 258 -15.78 -2.09 -3.61
CA LEU A 258 -15.83 -3.37 -2.92
C LEU A 258 -15.52 -3.19 -1.42
N LEU A 259 -14.43 -2.50 -1.08
CA LEU A 259 -14.06 -2.21 0.31
C LEU A 259 -15.18 -1.49 1.05
N ARG A 260 -15.81 -0.48 0.45
CA ARG A 260 -17.01 0.18 1.02
C ARG A 260 -18.18 -0.77 1.22
N GLY A 261 -18.46 -1.62 0.24
CA GLY A 261 -19.54 -2.60 0.30
C GLY A 261 -19.33 -3.56 1.46
N LEU A 262 -18.12 -4.10 1.58
CA LEU A 262 -17.71 -5.03 2.64
C LEU A 262 -17.78 -4.42 4.05
N GLN A 263 -17.78 -3.09 4.20
CA GLN A 263 -18.03 -2.47 5.52
C GLN A 263 -19.47 -2.67 5.99
N ASN A 264 -20.44 -3.07 5.15
CA ASN A 264 -21.85 -3.15 5.55
C ASN A 264 -22.39 -4.58 5.53
N VAL A 265 -21.51 -5.58 5.46
CA VAL A 265 -21.90 -6.99 5.29
C VAL A 265 -21.88 -7.72 6.62
N GLN A 266 -22.88 -8.59 6.84
CA GLN A 266 -23.02 -9.41 8.06
C GLN A 266 -22.97 -10.92 7.79
N ASP A 267 -23.15 -11.34 6.54
CA ASP A 267 -23.26 -12.75 6.15
C ASP A 267 -22.33 -13.09 4.99
N LEU A 268 -21.92 -14.36 4.92
CA LEU A 268 -20.98 -14.85 3.90
C LEU A 268 -21.56 -14.80 2.48
N GLU A 269 -22.88 -14.98 2.31
CA GLU A 269 -23.51 -14.96 0.99
C GLU A 269 -23.38 -13.57 0.34
N THR A 270 -23.57 -12.52 1.13
CA THR A 270 -23.38 -11.14 0.67
C THR A 270 -21.91 -10.83 0.37
N VAL A 271 -20.95 -11.39 1.13
CA VAL A 271 -19.52 -11.29 0.79
C VAL A 271 -19.24 -11.93 -0.56
N ASP A 272 -19.72 -13.16 -0.78
CA ASP A 272 -19.52 -13.90 -2.03
C ASP A 272 -20.12 -13.18 -3.23
N ARG A 273 -21.32 -12.59 -3.08
CA ARG A 273 -21.93 -11.74 -4.11
C ARG A 273 -21.09 -10.51 -4.43
N GLY A 274 -20.50 -9.89 -3.40
CA GLY A 274 -19.59 -8.75 -3.55
C GLY A 274 -18.33 -9.12 -4.32
N VAL A 275 -17.71 -10.26 -3.99
CA VAL A 275 -16.52 -10.75 -4.68
C VAL A 275 -16.83 -11.17 -6.11
N LEU A 276 -17.95 -11.83 -6.36
CA LEU A 276 -18.40 -12.15 -7.73
C LEU A 276 -18.57 -10.87 -8.58
N ALA A 277 -19.24 -9.85 -8.03
CA ALA A 277 -19.42 -8.57 -8.72
C ALA A 277 -18.07 -7.87 -8.99
N TRP A 278 -17.12 -7.96 -8.06
CA TRP A 278 -15.74 -7.52 -8.25
C TRP A 278 -15.08 -8.25 -9.43
N GLU A 279 -15.11 -9.58 -9.44
CA GLU A 279 -14.46 -10.36 -10.50
C GLU A 279 -15.06 -10.09 -11.87
N GLN A 280 -16.39 -9.99 -11.97
CA GLN A 280 -17.08 -9.64 -13.23
C GLN A 280 -16.63 -8.28 -13.77
N GLN A 281 -16.50 -7.29 -12.88
CA GLN A 281 -16.03 -5.96 -13.26
C GLN A 281 -14.53 -5.96 -13.62
N ALA A 282 -13.72 -6.67 -12.85
CA ALA A 282 -12.28 -6.77 -13.05
C ALA A 282 -11.97 -7.47 -14.39
N ARG A 283 -12.70 -8.55 -14.71
CA ARG A 283 -12.63 -9.24 -16.00
C ARG A 283 -12.92 -8.29 -17.15
N ARG A 284 -14.03 -7.55 -17.06
CA ARG A 284 -14.44 -6.61 -18.11
C ARG A 284 -13.37 -5.55 -18.38
N LEU A 285 -12.81 -4.97 -17.32
CA LEU A 285 -11.76 -3.96 -17.44
C LEU A 285 -10.44 -4.55 -17.96
N ALA A 286 -10.08 -5.76 -17.53
CA ALA A 286 -8.90 -6.46 -18.04
C ALA A 286 -9.02 -6.75 -19.54
N LEU A 287 -10.18 -7.20 -20.01
CA LEU A 287 -10.48 -7.40 -21.43
C LEU A 287 -10.44 -6.08 -22.21
N GLN A 288 -11.04 -5.01 -21.67
CA GLN A 288 -10.99 -3.69 -22.32
C GLN A 288 -9.55 -3.17 -22.49
N VAL A 289 -8.68 -3.36 -21.49
CA VAL A 289 -7.27 -3.00 -21.61
C VAL A 289 -6.56 -3.92 -22.61
N ALA A 290 -6.82 -5.22 -22.57
CA ALA A 290 -6.28 -6.18 -23.53
C ALA A 290 -6.63 -5.82 -24.98
N ASP A 291 -7.88 -5.47 -25.27
CA ASP A 291 -8.33 -5.02 -26.59
C ASP A 291 -7.56 -3.79 -27.08
N SER A 292 -7.29 -2.84 -26.17
CA SER A 292 -6.48 -1.66 -26.51
C SER A 292 -5.03 -2.00 -26.83
N VAL A 293 -4.47 -3.04 -26.19
CA VAL A 293 -3.13 -3.55 -26.48
C VAL A 293 -3.13 -4.32 -27.81
N HIS A 294 -4.20 -5.04 -28.13
CA HIS A 294 -4.35 -5.71 -29.42
C HIS A 294 -4.44 -4.73 -30.58
N ALA A 295 -5.21 -3.66 -30.43
CA ALA A 295 -5.41 -2.64 -31.47
C ALA A 295 -4.11 -1.91 -31.87
N THR A 296 -3.07 -1.95 -31.05
CA THR A 296 -1.77 -1.35 -31.34
C THR A 296 -0.83 -2.27 -32.14
N VAL A 297 -1.23 -3.52 -32.43
CA VAL A 297 -0.43 -4.50 -33.18
C VAL A 297 -0.76 -4.47 -34.67
N SER A 298 0.26 -4.41 -35.53
CA SER A 298 0.12 -4.45 -37.00
C SER A 298 -0.49 -5.78 -37.49
N GLU A 299 -1.30 -5.73 -38.56
CA GLU A 299 -1.90 -6.91 -39.20
C GLU A 299 -0.85 -7.96 -39.64
N SER A 300 0.38 -7.53 -39.92
CA SER A 300 1.51 -8.41 -40.27
C SER A 300 1.91 -9.41 -39.16
N VAL A 301 1.43 -9.23 -37.93
CA VAL A 301 1.74 -10.07 -36.76
C VAL A 301 0.84 -11.31 -36.69
N PHE A 302 -0.31 -11.33 -37.39
CA PHE A 302 -1.28 -12.41 -37.32
C PHE A 302 -0.74 -13.77 -37.80
N ALA A 303 0.22 -13.79 -38.72
CA ALA A 303 0.87 -15.02 -39.20
C ALA A 303 1.93 -15.57 -38.22
N GLY A 304 2.39 -14.76 -37.26
CA GLY A 304 3.52 -15.06 -36.39
C GLY A 304 4.86 -14.98 -37.14
N ARG A 305 5.84 -14.26 -36.61
CA ARG A 305 7.19 -14.19 -37.20
C ARG A 305 8.16 -15.08 -36.43
N GLN A 306 8.92 -15.92 -37.13
CA GLN A 306 10.01 -16.69 -36.54
C GLN A 306 11.09 -15.72 -36.05
N THR A 307 11.51 -15.84 -34.80
CA THR A 307 12.61 -15.05 -34.23
C THR A 307 13.82 -15.96 -34.04
N ARG A 308 15.03 -15.45 -34.27
CA ARG A 308 16.26 -16.24 -34.10
C ARG A 308 16.81 -15.99 -32.71
N LYS A 309 17.03 -17.05 -31.93
CA LYS A 309 17.65 -16.96 -30.61
C LYS A 309 19.14 -16.62 -30.73
N PRO A 310 19.77 -16.10 -29.66
CA PRO A 310 21.21 -15.82 -29.62
C PRO A 310 22.09 -17.05 -29.87
N ASP A 311 21.57 -18.24 -29.59
CA ASP A 311 22.23 -19.53 -29.83
C ASP A 311 22.12 -20.02 -31.30
N GLY A 312 21.53 -19.22 -32.20
CA GLY A 312 21.37 -19.54 -33.61
C GLY A 312 20.14 -20.39 -33.95
N THR A 313 19.40 -20.89 -32.94
CA THR A 313 18.18 -21.67 -33.15
C THR A 313 16.98 -20.76 -33.46
N THR A 314 16.08 -21.24 -34.31
CA THR A 314 14.84 -20.52 -34.63
C THR A 314 13.83 -20.74 -33.50
N ALA A 315 13.46 -19.69 -32.78
CA ALA A 315 12.31 -19.72 -31.89
C ALA A 315 11.04 -19.83 -32.74
N ALA A 316 10.15 -20.75 -32.34
CA ALA A 316 8.86 -20.93 -32.98
C ALA A 316 8.12 -19.60 -33.07
N ALA A 317 7.49 -19.33 -34.21
CA ALA A 317 6.59 -18.19 -34.35
C ALA A 317 5.55 -18.28 -33.23
N TYR A 318 5.43 -17.25 -32.40
CA TYR A 318 4.41 -17.20 -31.35
C TYR A 318 3.12 -16.66 -31.97
N PRO A 319 2.15 -17.51 -32.34
CA PRO A 319 0.96 -17.06 -33.05
C PRO A 319 0.08 -16.25 -32.10
N LEU A 320 -0.55 -15.20 -32.62
CA LEU A 320 -1.44 -14.33 -31.86
C LEU A 320 -2.52 -15.11 -31.08
N GLY A 321 -3.06 -16.17 -31.67
CA GLY A 321 -4.07 -17.03 -31.04
C GLY A 321 -3.59 -17.70 -29.75
N ILE A 322 -2.29 -18.05 -29.66
CA ILE A 322 -1.72 -18.64 -28.43
C ILE A 322 -1.63 -17.58 -27.33
N ALA A 323 -1.22 -16.35 -27.66
CA ALA A 323 -1.15 -15.24 -26.72
C ALA A 323 -2.52 -14.93 -26.09
N VAL A 324 -3.55 -14.85 -26.93
CA VAL A 324 -4.93 -14.56 -26.52
C VAL A 324 -5.49 -15.71 -25.67
N HIS A 325 -5.31 -16.95 -26.12
CA HIS A 325 -5.78 -18.13 -25.39
C HIS A 325 -5.11 -18.23 -24.01
N GLU A 326 -3.79 -18.02 -23.93
CA GLU A 326 -3.05 -18.03 -22.67
C GLU A 326 -3.49 -16.91 -21.73
N PHE A 327 -3.77 -15.71 -22.27
CA PHE A 327 -4.33 -14.62 -21.49
C PHE A 327 -5.72 -14.97 -20.93
N GLN A 328 -6.63 -15.50 -21.74
CA GLN A 328 -7.96 -15.95 -21.29
C GLN A 328 -7.86 -17.03 -20.23
N ARG A 329 -6.96 -18.01 -20.41
CA ARG A 329 -6.69 -19.06 -19.42
C ARG A 329 -6.23 -18.48 -18.08
N ARG A 330 -5.35 -17.47 -18.10
CA ARG A 330 -4.92 -16.75 -16.89
C ARG A 330 -6.07 -15.98 -16.25
N LEU A 331 -6.91 -15.30 -17.03
CA LEU A 331 -8.10 -14.62 -16.49
C LEU A 331 -9.02 -15.58 -15.75
N ASN A 332 -9.29 -16.76 -16.31
CA ASN A 332 -10.15 -17.77 -15.67
C ASN A 332 -9.53 -18.36 -14.41
N HIS A 333 -8.20 -18.47 -14.36
CA HIS A 333 -7.50 -18.92 -13.16
C HIS A 333 -7.52 -17.86 -12.05
N ILE A 334 -7.29 -16.59 -12.41
CA ILE A 334 -7.26 -15.47 -11.46
C ILE A 334 -8.66 -15.13 -10.94
N LEU A 335 -9.69 -15.25 -11.80
CA LEU A 335 -11.08 -14.88 -11.53
C LEU A 335 -12.00 -16.12 -11.61
N PRO A 336 -11.88 -17.04 -10.64
CA PRO A 336 -12.53 -18.35 -10.71
C PRO A 336 -14.06 -18.28 -10.72
N ARG A 337 -14.67 -17.28 -10.08
CA ARG A 337 -16.14 -17.15 -10.01
C ARG A 337 -16.73 -16.72 -11.35
N THR A 338 -15.98 -15.99 -12.17
CA THR A 338 -16.38 -15.66 -13.56
C THR A 338 -16.08 -16.76 -14.58
N GLY A 339 -15.17 -17.69 -14.25
CA GLY A 339 -14.78 -18.77 -15.15
C GLY A 339 -15.83 -19.87 -15.33
N ASN A 340 -16.78 -19.97 -14.39
CA ASN A 340 -17.81 -21.00 -14.36
C ASN A 340 -19.12 -20.62 -15.09
N GLU A 341 -19.22 -19.41 -15.65
CA GLU A 341 -20.39 -18.94 -16.42
C GLU A 341 -20.24 -19.18 -17.95
N GLY A 342 -19.22 -19.94 -18.38
CA GLY A 342 -18.87 -20.16 -19.80
C GLY A 342 -19.20 -21.54 -20.34
#